data_AF-A0A9E2EBV2-F1
#
_entry.id   AF-A0A9E2EBV2-F1
#
_cell.length_a   1.000
_cell.length_b   1.000
_cell.length_c   1.000
_cell.angle_alpha   90.00
_cell.angle_beta   90.00
_cell.angle_gamma   90.00
#
_symmetry.space_group_name_H-M   'P 1'
#
loop_
_entity.id
_entity.type
_entity.pdbx_description
1 polymer ?
#
loop_
_entity_poly.entity_id
_entity_poly.type
_entity_poly.pdbx_seq_one_letter_code
_entity_poly.pdbx_strand_id
1 'polypeptide(L)'
;MANRTWWAIFAGFFGVVIIFADSLGGGTLTGDVLALFTAILQALTLVILRIDGERVMVPAFCLSGFLAATISSGFADPAAVPVHDVALLAVLGVFIVPAAFLLFFSSVRYIPAAEASLMVLLETVLGPIWVWLVIGEVPTVVAAIGGIVIIGAIAGNSIVALRSETDQ
;
A
#
# COMPACT_ATOMS: atom_id res chain seq x y z
N MET A 1 9.30 -20.78 -15.14
CA MET A 1 9.17 -19.77 -14.07
C MET A 1 8.41 -18.53 -14.54
N ALA A 2 8.76 -17.89 -15.67
CA ALA A 2 8.13 -16.64 -16.15
C ALA A 2 6.59 -16.66 -16.30
N ASN A 3 6.01 -17.71 -16.92
CA ASN A 3 4.54 -17.77 -17.10
C ASN A 3 3.77 -17.89 -15.78
N ARG A 4 4.40 -18.39 -14.72
CA ARG A 4 3.75 -18.62 -13.42
C ARG A 4 3.59 -17.32 -12.64
N THR A 5 4.64 -16.49 -12.64
CA THR A 5 4.63 -15.16 -12.02
C THR A 5 3.63 -14.24 -12.72
N TRP A 6 3.51 -14.36 -14.05
CA TRP A 6 2.51 -13.62 -14.83
C TRP A 6 1.07 -13.93 -14.42
N TRP A 7 0.73 -15.21 -14.20
CA TRP A 7 -0.60 -15.59 -13.71
C TRP A 7 -0.90 -15.04 -12.32
N ALA A 8 0.07 -15.09 -11.40
CA ALA A 8 -0.08 -14.51 -10.07
C ALA A 8 -0.26 -12.99 -10.11
N ILE A 9 0.48 -12.29 -10.97
CA ILE A 9 0.35 -10.84 -11.19
C ILE A 9 -1.04 -10.50 -11.72
N PHE A 10 -1.52 -11.22 -12.74
CA PHE A 10 -2.86 -10.99 -13.29
C PHE A 10 -3.97 -11.27 -12.26
N ALA A 11 -3.87 -12.38 -11.52
CA ALA A 11 -4.84 -12.72 -10.49
C ALA A 11 -4.86 -11.68 -9.36
N GLY A 12 -3.69 -11.23 -8.90
CA GLY A 12 -3.57 -10.18 -7.89
C GLY A 12 -4.13 -8.84 -8.38
N PHE A 13 -3.79 -8.43 -9.61
CA PHE A 13 -4.33 -7.22 -10.23
C PHE A 13 -5.85 -7.28 -10.34
N PHE A 14 -6.41 -8.41 -10.78
CA PHE A 14 -7.84 -8.60 -10.88
C PHE A 14 -8.52 -8.55 -9.51
N GLY A 15 -7.91 -9.13 -8.48
CA GLY A 15 -8.39 -9.03 -7.10
C GLY A 15 -8.46 -7.59 -6.59
N VAL A 16 -7.43 -6.78 -6.87
CA VAL A 16 -7.43 -5.34 -6.53
C VAL A 16 -8.55 -4.61 -7.28
N VAL A 17 -8.71 -4.85 -8.59
CA VAL A 17 -9.81 -4.25 -9.37
C VAL A 17 -11.18 -4.61 -8.77
N ILE A 18 -11.38 -5.84 -8.30
CA ILE A 18 -12.63 -6.23 -7.64
C ILE A 18 -12.83 -5.41 -6.36
N ILE A 19 -11.84 -5.31 -5.47
CA ILE A 19 -11.97 -4.55 -4.22
C ILE A 19 -12.40 -3.11 -4.48
N PHE A 20 -11.83 -2.48 -5.50
CA PHE A 20 -12.13 -1.09 -5.86
C PHE A 20 -13.32 -0.93 -6.81
N ALA A 21 -13.92 -2.01 -7.31
CA ALA A 21 -15.01 -1.95 -8.28
C ALA A 21 -16.24 -1.19 -7.76
N ASP A 22 -16.52 -1.31 -6.47
CA ASP A 22 -17.63 -0.61 -5.82
C ASP A 22 -17.37 0.90 -5.68
N SER A 23 -16.10 1.31 -5.68
CA SER A 23 -15.68 2.72 -5.63
C SER A 23 -15.57 3.37 -7.02
N LEU A 24 -15.56 2.58 -8.10
CA LEU A 24 -15.49 3.07 -9.48
C LEU A 24 -16.83 3.67 -9.91
N GLY A 25 -16.91 5.00 -9.93
CA GLY A 25 -18.08 5.75 -10.41
C GLY A 25 -18.64 6.78 -9.41
N GLY A 26 -18.19 6.76 -8.15
CA GLY A 26 -18.53 7.80 -7.16
C GLY A 26 -17.61 9.02 -7.17
N GLY A 27 -16.47 8.95 -7.85
CA GLY A 27 -15.42 9.97 -7.88
C GLY A 27 -15.57 11.02 -8.98
N THR A 28 -14.77 12.10 -8.88
CA THR A 28 -14.64 13.10 -9.94
C THR A 28 -13.45 12.76 -10.84
N LEU A 29 -13.54 13.07 -12.14
CA LEU A 29 -12.46 12.83 -13.11
C LEU A 29 -11.12 13.45 -12.64
N THR A 30 -11.18 14.61 -12.00
CA THR A 30 -9.99 15.28 -11.43
C THR A 30 -9.35 14.43 -10.33
N GLY A 31 -10.15 13.82 -9.46
CA GLY A 31 -9.68 12.90 -8.43
C GLY A 31 -9.01 11.66 -9.04
N ASP A 32 -9.60 11.07 -10.07
CA ASP A 32 -9.05 9.89 -10.75
C ASP A 32 -7.70 10.18 -11.40
N VAL A 33 -7.56 11.33 -12.07
CA VAL A 33 -6.29 11.76 -12.67
C VAL A 33 -5.22 12.01 -11.60
N LEU A 34 -5.58 12.64 -10.48
CA LEU A 34 -4.67 12.84 -9.36
C LEU A 34 -4.26 11.52 -8.70
N ALA A 35 -5.19 10.57 -8.55
CA ALA A 35 -4.90 9.24 -8.02
C ALA A 35 -3.96 8.43 -8.94
N LEU A 36 -4.13 8.54 -10.26
CA LEU A 36 -3.20 7.91 -11.20
C LEU A 36 -1.80 8.53 -11.10
N PHE A 37 -1.74 9.86 -10.98
CA PHE A 37 -0.47 10.58 -10.83
C PHE A 37 0.26 10.17 -9.55
N THR A 38 -0.44 10.06 -8.41
CA THR A 38 0.16 9.61 -7.15
C THR A 38 0.65 8.16 -7.24
N ALA A 39 -0.10 7.27 -7.90
CA ALA A 39 0.32 5.89 -8.12
C ALA A 39 1.62 5.80 -8.95
N ILE A 40 1.77 6.62 -9.99
CA ILE A 40 2.99 6.69 -10.80
C ILE A 40 4.17 7.19 -9.97
N LEU A 41 3.98 8.27 -9.19
CA LEU A 41 5.03 8.79 -8.32
C LEU A 41 5.47 7.75 -7.28
N GLN A 42 4.52 7.04 -6.67
CA GLN A 42 4.81 5.98 -5.71
C GLN A 42 5.63 4.85 -6.34
N ALA A 43 5.26 4.42 -7.55
CA ALA A 43 6.02 3.42 -8.29
C ALA A 43 7.46 3.89 -8.61
N LEU A 44 7.63 5.16 -9.02
CA LEU A 44 8.95 5.76 -9.27
C LEU A 44 9.81 5.79 -8.00
N THR A 45 9.23 6.16 -6.85
CA THR A 45 9.93 6.13 -5.55
C THR A 45 10.47 4.73 -5.24
N LEU A 46 9.68 3.67 -5.48
CA LEU A 46 10.13 2.29 -5.27
C LEU A 46 11.27 1.88 -6.23
N VAL A 47 11.21 2.33 -7.48
CA VAL A 47 12.27 2.06 -8.46
C VAL A 47 13.57 2.77 -8.05
N ILE A 48 13.49 4.06 -7.68
CA ILE A 48 14.67 4.84 -7.24
C ILE A 48 15.31 4.23 -5.99
N LEU A 49 14.50 3.81 -5.02
CA LEU A 49 14.95 3.12 -3.81
C LEU A 49 15.76 1.86 -4.11
N ARG A 50 15.45 1.15 -5.19
CA ARG A 50 16.16 -0.06 -5.58
C ARG A 50 17.43 0.23 -6.36
N ILE A 51 17.48 1.31 -7.14
CA ILE A 51 18.66 1.69 -7.92
C ILE A 51 19.78 2.19 -7.00
N ASP A 52 19.45 3.02 -6.01
CA ASP A 52 20.42 3.69 -5.14
C ASP A 52 20.25 3.28 -3.67
N GLY A 53 20.25 1.97 -3.43
CA GLY A 53 19.93 1.35 -2.13
C GLY A 53 20.91 1.65 -0.98
N GLU A 54 22.01 2.35 -1.25
CA GLU A 54 22.99 2.76 -0.23
C GLU A 54 22.71 4.14 0.38
N ARG A 55 21.81 4.95 -0.20
CA ARG A 55 21.50 6.27 0.37
C ARG A 55 20.54 6.15 1.54
N VAL A 56 20.87 6.86 2.61
CA VAL A 56 19.95 7.06 3.74
C VAL A 56 18.73 7.85 3.24
N MET A 57 17.57 7.19 3.14
CA MET A 57 16.33 7.81 2.64
C MET A 57 15.64 8.73 3.67
N VAL A 58 16.04 8.63 4.94
CA VAL A 58 15.42 9.38 6.06
C VAL A 58 15.40 10.90 5.82
N PRO A 59 16.50 11.57 5.39
CA PRO A 59 16.48 13.01 5.12
C PRO A 59 15.54 13.40 3.97
N ALA A 60 15.47 12.58 2.92
CA ALA A 60 14.57 12.83 1.79
C ALA A 60 13.11 12.72 2.22
N PHE A 61 12.79 11.76 3.09
CA PHE A 61 11.45 11.60 3.66
C PHE A 61 11.08 12.74 4.62
N CYS A 62 12.02 13.23 5.42
CA CYS A 62 11.78 14.42 6.25
C CYS A 62 11.52 15.67 5.39
N LEU A 63 12.27 15.84 4.31
CA LEU A 63 12.07 16.96 3.38
C LEU A 63 10.72 16.86 2.65
N SER A 64 10.32 15.66 2.21
CA SER A 64 9.01 15.47 1.59
C SER A 64 7.86 15.75 2.57
N GLY A 65 7.98 15.31 3.83
CA GLY A 65 7.03 15.64 4.89
C GLY A 65 6.92 17.14 5.14
N PHE A 66 8.05 17.86 5.18
CA PHE A 66 8.06 19.31 5.35
C PHE A 66 7.40 20.03 4.17
N LEU A 67 7.71 19.62 2.94
CA LEU A 67 7.08 20.18 1.73
C LEU A 67 5.59 19.88 1.69
N ALA A 68 5.18 18.66 2.02
CA ALA A 68 3.77 18.26 2.07
C ALA A 68 3.00 19.07 3.13
N ALA A 69 3.56 19.28 4.31
CA ALA A 69 2.97 20.11 5.35
C ALA A 69 2.84 21.57 4.90
N THR A 70 3.87 22.13 4.25
CA THR A 70 3.87 23.51 3.75
C THR A 70 2.81 23.72 2.68
N ILE A 71 2.72 22.80 1.70
CA ILE A 71 1.73 22.88 0.62
C ILE A 71 0.32 22.69 1.20
N SER A 72 0.12 21.69 2.07
CA SER A 72 -1.18 21.38 2.65
C SER A 72 -1.72 22.49 3.55
N SER A 73 -0.84 23.25 4.23
CA SER A 73 -1.25 24.40 5.06
C SER A 73 -2.04 25.48 4.30
N GLY A 74 -1.90 25.58 2.97
CA GLY A 74 -2.69 26.53 2.16
C GLY A 74 -4.10 26.04 1.80
N PHE A 75 -4.36 24.74 1.94
CA PHE A 75 -5.63 24.10 1.59
C PHE A 75 -6.37 23.54 2.81
N ALA A 76 -5.69 23.37 3.95
CA ALA A 76 -6.26 22.85 5.18
C ALA A 76 -6.99 23.94 5.97
N ASP A 77 -8.10 23.56 6.63
CA ASP A 77 -8.75 24.35 7.67
C ASP A 77 -8.49 23.68 9.04
N PRO A 78 -7.50 24.16 9.81
CA PRO A 78 -7.15 23.55 11.10
C PRO A 78 -8.24 23.73 12.17
N ALA A 79 -9.10 24.75 12.03
CA ALA A 79 -10.12 25.06 13.02
C ALA A 79 -11.34 24.13 12.93
N ALA A 80 -11.48 23.40 11.83
CA ALA A 80 -12.56 22.44 11.62
C ALA A 80 -12.32 21.08 12.31
N VAL A 81 -11.12 20.82 12.81
CA VAL A 81 -10.73 19.49 13.34
C VAL A 81 -10.98 19.40 14.85
N PRO A 82 -11.73 18.39 15.34
CA PRO A 82 -11.91 18.15 16.77
C PRO A 82 -10.58 17.91 17.49
N VAL A 83 -10.47 18.37 18.75
CA VAL A 83 -9.25 18.21 19.57
C VAL A 83 -8.82 16.75 19.72
N HIS A 84 -9.80 15.84 19.78
CA HIS A 84 -9.55 14.39 19.82
C HIS A 84 -8.81 13.92 18.55
N ASP A 85 -9.27 14.34 17.39
CA ASP A 85 -8.71 13.96 16.10
C ASP A 85 -7.31 14.57 15.90
N VAL A 86 -7.08 15.77 16.44
CA VAL A 86 -5.73 16.36 16.48
C VAL A 86 -4.75 15.48 17.25
N ALA A 87 -5.16 14.90 18.38
CA ALA A 87 -4.31 13.99 19.15
C ALA A 87 -4.02 12.69 18.37
N LEU A 88 -5.02 12.12 17.68
CA LEU A 88 -4.85 10.95 16.83
C LEU A 88 -3.92 11.23 15.64
N LEU A 89 -4.10 12.38 14.98
CA LEU A 89 -3.25 12.83 13.88
C LEU A 89 -1.80 13.07 14.32
N ALA A 90 -1.59 13.60 15.53
CA ALA A 90 -0.26 13.76 16.12
C ALA A 90 0.40 12.40 16.35
N VAL A 91 -0.32 11.42 16.92
CA VAL A 91 0.19 10.05 17.10
C VAL A 91 0.52 9.40 15.75
N LEU A 92 -0.38 9.56 14.77
CA LEU A 92 -0.22 9.05 13.42
C LEU A 92 1.04 9.63 12.75
N GLY A 93 1.20 10.95 12.76
CA GLY A 93 2.27 11.64 12.06
C GLY A 93 3.64 11.55 12.74
N VAL A 94 3.70 11.51 14.07
CA VAL A 94 4.97 11.50 14.83
C VAL A 94 5.50 10.09 15.05
N PHE A 95 4.61 9.11 15.30
CA PHE A 95 5.03 7.76 15.68
C PHE A 95 4.73 6.73 14.61
N ILE A 96 3.48 6.64 14.14
CA ILE A 96 3.05 5.52 13.29
C ILE A 96 3.67 5.63 11.90
N VAL A 97 3.52 6.77 11.24
CA VAL A 97 4.00 7.00 9.87
C VAL A 97 5.53 6.88 9.80
N PRO A 98 6.34 7.58 10.64
CA PRO A 98 7.79 7.45 10.58
C PRO A 98 8.28 6.04 10.88
N ALA A 99 7.70 5.36 11.87
CA ALA A 99 8.06 3.97 12.17
C ALA A 99 7.76 3.03 11.00
N ALA A 100 6.57 3.16 10.38
CA ALA A 100 6.19 2.37 9.22
C ALA A 100 7.14 2.58 8.04
N PHE A 101 7.49 3.82 7.71
CA PHE A 101 8.41 4.12 6.60
C PHE A 101 9.85 3.68 6.88
N LEU A 102 10.34 3.80 8.11
CA LEU A 102 11.66 3.30 8.49
C LEU A 102 11.77 1.78 8.32
N LEU A 103 10.72 1.04 8.75
CA LEU A 103 10.64 -0.40 8.54
C LEU A 103 10.53 -0.72 7.04
N PHE A 104 9.66 -0.02 6.30
CA PHE A 104 9.45 -0.24 4.87
C PHE A 104 10.73 -0.06 4.06
N PHE A 105 11.42 1.09 4.19
CA PHE A 105 12.68 1.32 3.49
C PHE A 105 13.77 0.35 3.93
N SER A 106 13.76 -0.06 5.20
CA SER A 106 14.67 -1.10 5.68
C SER A 106 14.37 -2.46 5.07
N SER A 107 13.10 -2.81 4.80
CA SER A 107 12.70 -4.11 4.27
C SER A 107 12.94 -4.26 2.77
N VAL A 108 12.77 -3.19 1.98
CA VAL A 108 12.83 -3.23 0.50
C VAL A 108 14.21 -3.68 -0.01
N ARG A 109 15.28 -3.51 0.78
CA ARG A 109 16.66 -3.96 0.46
C ARG A 109 16.92 -5.43 0.77
N TYR A 110 16.09 -6.09 1.58
CA TYR A 110 16.33 -7.46 2.04
C TYR A 110 15.44 -8.50 1.36
N ILE A 111 14.43 -8.06 0.62
CA ILE A 111 13.37 -8.94 0.12
C ILE A 111 13.37 -8.93 -1.42
N PRO A 112 13.34 -10.10 -2.09
CA PRO A 112 13.21 -10.18 -3.54
C PRO A 112 11.99 -9.40 -4.06
N ALA A 113 12.09 -8.89 -5.30
CA ALA A 113 11.06 -8.02 -5.88
C ALA A 113 9.65 -8.63 -5.88
N ALA A 114 9.56 -9.96 -6.03
CA ALA A 114 8.31 -10.70 -6.02
C ALA A 114 7.68 -10.80 -4.62
N GLU A 115 8.45 -10.91 -3.55
CA GLU A 115 7.91 -10.99 -2.19
C GLU A 115 7.42 -9.61 -1.70
N ALA A 116 8.11 -8.54 -2.08
CA ALA A 116 7.69 -7.18 -1.78
C ALA A 116 6.31 -6.84 -2.38
N SER A 117 6.02 -7.29 -3.62
CA SER A 117 4.70 -7.06 -4.22
C SER A 117 3.60 -7.89 -3.58
N LEU A 118 3.91 -9.10 -3.10
CA LEU A 118 2.95 -9.92 -2.33
C LEU A 118 2.61 -9.28 -0.99
N MET A 119 3.57 -8.63 -0.31
CA MET A 119 3.30 -7.90 0.93
C MET A 119 2.34 -6.72 0.72
N VAL A 120 2.51 -5.95 -0.36
CA VAL A 120 1.60 -4.83 -0.69
C VAL A 120 0.18 -5.34 -1.01
N LEU A 121 0.08 -6.45 -1.73
CA LEU A 121 -1.20 -7.12 -1.98
C LEU A 121 -1.85 -7.59 -0.69
N LEU A 122 -1.07 -8.16 0.24
CA LEU A 122 -1.56 -8.64 1.52
C LEU A 122 -2.06 -7.49 2.40
N GLU A 123 -1.33 -6.37 2.44
CA GLU A 123 -1.73 -5.16 3.16
C GLU A 123 -3.10 -4.63 2.70
N THR A 124 -3.35 -4.67 1.39
CA THR A 124 -4.63 -4.26 0.78
C THR A 124 -5.81 -5.07 1.32
N VAL A 125 -5.60 -6.35 1.66
CA VAL A 125 -6.63 -7.21 2.26
C VAL A 125 -6.69 -7.06 3.78
N LEU A 126 -5.53 -6.91 4.44
CA LEU A 126 -5.44 -6.77 5.87
C LEU A 126 -6.10 -5.47 6.37
N GLY A 127 -5.97 -4.36 5.64
CA GLY A 127 -6.54 -3.06 6.04
C GLY A 127 -8.02 -3.14 6.42
N PRO A 128 -8.92 -3.58 5.50
CA PRO A 128 -10.34 -3.76 5.80
C PRO A 128 -10.61 -4.77 6.94
N ILE A 129 -9.80 -5.84 7.05
CA ILE A 129 -9.95 -6.83 8.13
C ILE A 129 -9.67 -6.20 9.50
N TRP A 130 -8.61 -5.39 9.62
CA TRP A 130 -8.27 -4.71 10.87
C TRP A 130 -9.35 -3.73 11.30
N VAL A 131 -9.86 -2.93 10.37
CA VAL A 131 -10.96 -1.98 10.63
C VAL A 131 -12.22 -2.74 11.07
N TRP A 132 -12.54 -3.84 10.40
CA TRP A 132 -13.68 -4.68 10.79
C TRP A 132 -13.54 -5.24 12.20
N LEU A 133 -12.36 -5.72 12.60
CA LEU A 133 -12.12 -6.31 13.92
C LEU A 133 -12.15 -5.28 15.06
N VAL A 134 -11.64 -4.05 14.81
CA VAL A 134 -11.47 -3.03 15.86
C VAL A 134 -12.65 -2.05 15.90
N ILE A 135 -13.11 -1.61 14.73
CA ILE A 135 -14.12 -0.55 14.58
C ILE A 135 -15.50 -1.16 14.27
N GLY A 136 -15.55 -2.39 13.76
CA GLY A 136 -16.82 -3.09 13.47
C GLY A 136 -17.41 -2.76 12.09
N GLU A 137 -16.67 -2.05 11.23
CA GLU A 137 -17.15 -1.76 9.86
C GLU A 137 -17.09 -3.02 9.00
N VAL A 138 -18.26 -3.55 8.64
CA VAL A 138 -18.35 -4.78 7.85
C VAL A 138 -17.91 -4.49 6.41
N PRO A 139 -16.86 -5.17 5.89
CA PRO A 139 -16.44 -4.98 4.51
C PRO A 139 -17.54 -5.44 3.56
N THR A 140 -17.64 -4.77 2.41
CA THR A 140 -18.63 -5.14 1.39
C THR A 140 -18.38 -6.56 0.88
N VAL A 141 -19.43 -7.21 0.37
CA VAL A 141 -19.32 -8.55 -0.23
C VAL A 141 -18.29 -8.55 -1.37
N VAL A 142 -18.22 -7.46 -2.13
CA VAL A 142 -17.26 -7.27 -3.22
C VAL A 142 -15.83 -7.20 -2.68
N ALA A 143 -15.57 -6.44 -1.61
CA ALA A 143 -14.26 -6.38 -0.97
C ALA A 143 -13.83 -7.75 -0.39
N ALA A 144 -14.77 -8.50 0.19
CA ALA A 144 -14.51 -9.85 0.69
C ALA A 144 -14.13 -10.83 -0.44
N ILE A 145 -14.85 -10.81 -1.57
CA ILE A 145 -14.54 -11.63 -2.75
C ILE A 145 -13.16 -11.27 -3.30
N GLY A 146 -12.86 -9.99 -3.46
CA GLY A 146 -11.56 -9.51 -3.92
C GLY A 146 -10.42 -9.95 -2.99
N GLY A 147 -10.64 -9.88 -1.67
CA GLY A 147 -9.69 -10.38 -0.68
C GLY A 147 -9.40 -11.87 -0.79
N ILE A 148 -10.43 -12.70 -1.00
CA ILE A 148 -10.27 -14.15 -1.22
C ILE A 148 -9.44 -14.44 -2.48
N VAL A 149 -9.69 -13.72 -3.58
CA VAL A 149 -8.94 -13.86 -4.83
C VAL A 149 -7.46 -13.53 -4.62
N ILE A 150 -7.15 -12.44 -3.91
CA ILE A 150 -5.76 -12.04 -3.61
C ILE A 150 -5.08 -13.09 -2.73
N ILE A 151 -5.71 -13.53 -1.64
CA ILE A 151 -5.13 -14.56 -0.75
C ILE A 151 -4.90 -15.87 -1.52
N GLY A 152 -5.84 -16.28 -2.36
CA GLY A 152 -5.69 -17.47 -3.21
C GLY A 152 -4.53 -17.35 -4.20
N ALA A 153 -4.35 -16.18 -4.82
CA ALA A 153 -3.24 -15.92 -5.73
C ALA A 153 -1.88 -15.97 -4.99
N ILE A 154 -1.80 -15.37 -3.80
CA ILE A 154 -0.60 -15.39 -2.96
C ILE A 154 -0.29 -16.83 -2.53
N ALA A 155 -1.27 -17.55 -1.96
CA ALA A 155 -1.08 -18.92 -1.50
C ALA A 155 -0.65 -19.85 -2.64
N GLY A 156 -1.30 -19.74 -3.80
CA GLY A 156 -0.91 -20.51 -4.99
C GLY A 156 0.50 -20.19 -5.46
N ASN A 157 0.89 -18.91 -5.48
CA ASN A 157 2.25 -18.53 -5.85
C ASN A 157 3.30 -19.06 -4.85
N SER A 158 3.03 -18.93 -3.55
CA SER A 158 3.93 -19.38 -2.47
C SER A 158 4.10 -20.89 -2.42
N ILE A 159 3.01 -21.67 -2.55
CA ILE A 159 3.08 -23.15 -2.53
C ILE A 159 3.96 -23.66 -3.67
N VAL A 160 3.82 -23.09 -4.87
CA VAL A 160 4.61 -23.55 -6.01
C VAL A 160 6.04 -23.01 -5.97
N ALA A 161 6.31 -21.93 -5.22
CA ALA A 161 7.67 -21.46 -4.96
C ALA A 161 8.41 -22.43 -4.02
N LEU A 162 7.76 -22.84 -2.92
CA LEU A 162 8.29 -23.82 -1.98
C LEU A 162 8.59 -25.18 -2.65
N ARG A 163 7.73 -25.61 -3.58
CA ARG A 163 7.94 -26.86 -4.33
C ARG A 163 9.14 -26.80 -5.28
N SER A 164 9.41 -25.65 -5.90
CA SER A 164 10.58 -25.52 -6.78
C SER A 164 11.91 -25.49 -6.02
N GLU A 165 11.90 -25.12 -4.75
CA GLU A 165 13.09 -25.08 -3.89
C GLU A 165 13.39 -26.44 -3.25
N THR A 166 12.40 -27.34 -3.21
CA THR A 166 12.56 -28.73 -2.74
C THR A 166 13.12 -29.66 -3.85
N ASP A 167 13.07 -29.24 -5.11
CA ASP A 167 13.54 -29.99 -6.29
C ASP A 167 14.98 -29.62 -6.73
N GLN A 168 15.69 -28.78 -5.95
CA GLN A 168 17.09 -28.37 -6.15
C GLN A 168 17.99 -28.95 -5.04
#